data_AF-A0A3A9A8Z7-F1
#
_entry.id   AF-A0A3A9A8Z7-F1
#
_cell.length_a   1.000
_cell.length_b   1.000
_cell.length_c   1.000
_cell.angle_alpha   90.00
_cell.angle_beta   90.00
_cell.angle_gamma   90.00
#
_symmetry.space_group_name_H-M   'P 1'
#
loop_
_entity.id
_entity.type
_entity.pdbx_description
1 polymer ?
#
loop_
_entity_poly.entity_id
_entity_poly.type
_entity_poly.pdbx_seq_one_letter_code
_entity_poly.pdbx_strand_id
1 'polypeptide(L)'
;MKSGDIVIYRDDVGTVVTDFENRKILRFLPCNYGVYSTSRLKVITENDVREATHEEKLDLIKREYHWGKVLEIHCIGEYQIVEAIKDDGKVHYHGYINYKDTNTSYCSLDSALVGCIGRKHEGGNGNAAMYFCKMIGIG
;
A
#
# COMPACT_ATOMS: atom_id res chain seq x y z
N MET A 1 -9.65 0.85 -16.11
CA MET A 1 -9.74 0.95 -14.64
C MET A 1 -10.12 -0.40 -14.02
N LYS A 2 -9.52 -0.78 -12.88
CA LYS A 2 -9.83 -2.01 -12.13
C LYS A 2 -9.72 -1.79 -10.61
N SER A 3 -10.25 -2.74 -9.84
CA SER A 3 -10.16 -2.72 -8.38
C SER A 3 -8.71 -2.72 -7.89
N GLY A 4 -8.41 -1.84 -6.95
CA GLY A 4 -7.07 -1.59 -6.41
C GLY A 4 -6.24 -0.58 -7.22
N ASP A 5 -6.76 -0.01 -8.31
CA ASP A 5 -6.13 1.16 -8.95
C ASP A 5 -6.29 2.38 -8.03
N ILE A 6 -5.28 3.24 -7.96
CA ILE A 6 -5.32 4.51 -7.23
C ILE A 6 -5.62 5.61 -8.25
N VAL A 7 -6.66 6.40 -7.99
CA VAL A 7 -7.21 7.38 -8.92
C VAL A 7 -7.54 8.69 -8.23
N ILE A 8 -7.66 9.74 -9.02
CA ILE A 8 -8.20 11.03 -8.59
C ILE A 8 -9.64 11.15 -9.07
N TYR A 9 -10.57 11.38 -8.13
CA TYR A 9 -11.98 11.66 -8.39
C TYR A 9 -12.35 12.99 -7.75
N ARG A 10 -12.72 13.99 -8.57
CA ARG A 10 -13.10 15.35 -8.10
C ARG A 10 -12.09 15.94 -7.11
N ASP A 11 -10.82 15.94 -7.51
CA ASP A 11 -9.68 16.46 -6.74
C ASP A 11 -9.35 15.70 -5.44
N ASP A 12 -9.98 14.54 -5.19
CA ASP A 12 -9.66 13.68 -4.06
C ASP A 12 -8.98 12.38 -4.52
N VAL A 13 -8.02 11.91 -3.73
CA VAL A 13 -7.24 10.69 -3.99
C VAL A 13 -7.87 9.52 -3.25
N GLY A 14 -7.95 8.38 -3.94
CA GLY A 14 -8.53 7.19 -3.36
C GLY A 14 -8.31 5.95 -4.20
N THR A 15 -8.85 4.84 -3.71
CA THR A 15 -8.71 3.53 -4.33
C THR A 15 -10.00 3.12 -5.00
N VAL A 16 -9.90 2.54 -6.20
CA VAL A 16 -11.04 1.92 -6.88
C VAL A 16 -11.38 0.60 -6.19
N VAL A 17 -12.64 0.39 -5.83
CA VAL A 17 -13.12 -0.87 -5.25
C VAL A 17 -14.30 -1.41 -6.05
N THR A 18 -14.39 -2.74 -6.13
CA THR A 18 -15.55 -3.41 -6.73
C THR A 18 -16.69 -3.46 -5.75
N ASP A 19 -17.90 -3.15 -6.21
CA ASP A 19 -19.11 -3.28 -5.40
C ASP A 19 -19.37 -4.74 -5.01
N PHE A 20 -19.80 -4.94 -3.76
CA PHE A 20 -19.98 -6.27 -3.19
C PHE A 20 -21.22 -6.99 -3.74
N GLU A 21 -22.32 -6.25 -3.95
CA GLU A 21 -23.61 -6.77 -4.43
C GLU A 21 -23.60 -6.95 -5.95
N ASN A 22 -22.93 -6.06 -6.67
CA ASN A 22 -22.80 -6.12 -8.12
C ASN A 22 -21.35 -5.89 -8.58
N ARG A 23 -20.63 -6.99 -8.81
CA ARG A 23 -19.21 -6.96 -9.21
C ARG A 23 -18.90 -6.27 -10.54
N LYS A 24 -19.90 -5.81 -11.30
CA LYS A 24 -19.73 -4.99 -12.50
C LYS A 24 -19.61 -3.50 -12.19
N ILE A 25 -19.96 -3.07 -10.98
CA ILE A 25 -19.93 -1.68 -10.56
C ILE A 25 -18.61 -1.41 -9.84
N LEU A 26 -17.94 -0.32 -10.24
CA LEU A 26 -16.74 0.19 -9.59
C LEU A 26 -17.10 1.44 -8.78
N ARG A 27 -16.46 1.58 -7.61
CA ARG A 27 -16.71 2.66 -6.67
C ARG A 27 -15.42 3.28 -6.19
N PHE A 28 -15.50 4.55 -5.82
CA PHE A 28 -14.40 5.31 -5.24
C PHE A 28 -14.38 5.16 -3.73
N LEU A 29 -13.28 4.64 -3.18
CA LEU A 29 -12.97 4.63 -1.76
C LEU A 29 -12.01 5.78 -1.45
N PRO A 30 -12.47 6.86 -0.79
CA PRO A 30 -11.60 7.97 -0.40
C PRO A 30 -10.52 7.55 0.59
N CYS A 31 -9.40 8.27 0.56
CA CYS A 31 -8.35 8.16 1.58
C CYS A 31 -8.94 8.30 3.00
N ASN A 32 -8.50 7.46 3.95
CA ASN A 32 -8.91 7.52 5.36
C ASN A 32 -10.42 7.41 5.61
N TYR A 33 -11.17 6.79 4.70
CA TYR A 33 -12.63 6.61 4.88
C TYR A 33 -12.97 5.67 6.06
N GLY A 34 -12.05 4.78 6.44
CA GLY A 34 -12.25 3.80 7.51
C GLY A 34 -13.11 2.61 7.08
N VAL A 35 -13.88 2.03 8.00
CA VAL A 35 -14.77 0.90 7.71
C VAL A 35 -15.93 1.35 6.83
N TYR A 36 -16.16 0.66 5.72
CA TYR A 36 -17.18 1.01 4.74
C TYR A 36 -18.07 -0.16 4.33
N SER A 37 -19.29 0.17 3.89
CA SER A 37 -20.06 -0.68 3.00
C SER A 37 -19.94 -0.13 1.58
N THR A 38 -19.75 -1.02 0.61
CA THR A 38 -19.58 -0.60 -0.80
C THR A 38 -20.78 0.20 -1.30
N SER A 39 -22.00 -0.10 -0.86
CA SER A 39 -23.20 0.65 -1.26
C SER A 39 -23.19 2.13 -0.88
N ARG A 40 -22.37 2.54 0.12
CA ARG A 40 -22.21 3.93 0.57
C ARG A 40 -21.20 4.73 -0.26
N LEU A 41 -20.36 4.06 -1.04
CA LEU A 41 -19.32 4.68 -1.86
C LEU A 41 -19.90 5.21 -3.17
N LYS A 42 -19.25 6.21 -3.76
CA LYS A 42 -19.70 6.78 -5.04
C LYS A 42 -19.35 5.84 -6.19
N VAL A 43 -20.34 5.57 -7.06
CA VAL A 43 -20.10 4.87 -8.32
C VAL A 43 -19.27 5.78 -9.23
N ILE A 44 -18.25 5.20 -9.85
CA ILE A 44 -17.35 5.89 -10.78
C ILE A 44 -17.19 5.09 -12.06
N THR A 45 -16.96 5.81 -13.16
CA THR A 45 -16.59 5.26 -14.46
C THR A 45 -15.23 5.78 -14.90
N GLU A 46 -14.69 5.25 -15.98
CA GLU A 46 -13.38 5.69 -16.51
C GLU A 46 -13.36 7.16 -16.93
N ASN A 47 -14.52 7.75 -17.23
CA ASN A 47 -14.64 9.17 -17.59
C ASN A 47 -14.69 10.10 -16.37
N ASP A 48 -14.95 9.55 -15.18
CA ASP A 48 -15.08 10.35 -13.94
C ASP A 48 -13.75 10.57 -13.23
N VAL A 49 -12.72 9.81 -13.59
CA VAL A 49 -11.46 9.74 -12.87
C VAL A 49 -10.27 9.84 -13.80
N ARG A 50 -9.11 10.18 -13.22
CA ARG A 50 -7.82 9.96 -13.86
C ARG A 50 -6.94 9.08 -12.99
N GLU A 51 -5.94 8.45 -13.59
CA GLU A 51 -4.92 7.76 -12.81
C GLU A 51 -4.17 8.76 -11.91
N ALA A 52 -3.90 8.35 -10.67
CA ALA A 52 -3.05 9.12 -9.76
C ALA A 52 -1.59 9.07 -10.24
N THR A 53 -0.90 10.20 -10.13
CA THR A 53 0.54 10.29 -10.36
C THR A 53 1.31 9.53 -9.30
N HIS A 54 2.62 9.32 -9.51
CA HIS A 54 3.49 8.68 -8.51
C HIS A 54 3.42 9.42 -7.16
N GLU A 55 3.59 10.74 -7.17
CA GLU A 55 3.56 11.56 -5.95
C GLU A 55 2.21 11.50 -5.22
N GLU A 56 1.09 11.51 -5.94
CA GLU A 56 -0.25 11.38 -5.35
C GLU A 56 -0.47 10.00 -4.70
N LYS A 57 0.10 8.95 -5.30
CA LYS A 57 0.06 7.59 -4.71
C LYS A 57 0.92 7.52 -3.44
N LEU A 58 2.06 8.20 -3.40
CA LEU A 58 2.89 8.29 -2.20
C LEU A 58 2.23 9.13 -1.10
N ASP A 59 1.56 10.24 -1.45
CA ASP A 59 0.77 11.03 -0.51
C ASP A 59 -0.35 10.20 0.12
N LEU A 60 -1.05 9.39 -0.69
CA LEU A 60 -2.05 8.46 -0.18
C LEU A 60 -1.45 7.50 0.86
N ILE A 61 -0.34 6.82 0.53
CA ILE A 61 0.35 5.91 1.47
C ILE A 61 0.67 6.65 2.77
N LYS A 62 1.24 7.86 2.68
CA LYS A 62 1.63 8.66 3.84
C LYS A 62 0.43 9.05 4.72
N ARG A 63 -0.71 9.39 4.10
CA ARG A 63 -1.94 9.80 4.81
C ARG A 63 -2.69 8.65 5.45
N GLU A 64 -2.65 7.46 4.85
CA GLU A 64 -3.26 6.24 5.37
C GLU A 64 -2.36 5.50 6.37
N TYR A 65 -1.11 5.93 6.51
CA TYR A 65 -0.19 5.33 7.46
C TYR A 65 -0.53 5.74 8.90
N HIS A 66 -1.04 4.79 9.69
CA HIS A 66 -1.47 5.04 11.07
C HIS A 66 -0.57 4.42 12.14
N TRP A 67 0.48 3.67 11.77
CA TRP A 67 1.33 2.93 12.71
C TRP A 67 2.54 3.72 13.24
N GLY A 68 2.61 5.02 12.99
CA GLY A 68 3.68 5.89 13.45
C GLY A 68 3.83 7.13 12.57
N LYS A 69 4.80 7.97 12.90
CA LYS A 69 5.15 9.15 12.09
C LYS A 69 6.06 8.72 10.95
N VAL A 70 5.61 8.91 9.71
CA VAL A 70 6.41 8.68 8.49
C VAL A 70 7.60 9.63 8.46
N LEU A 71 8.80 9.07 8.35
CA LEU A 71 10.06 9.79 8.15
C LEU A 71 10.36 9.90 6.66
N GLU A 72 10.33 8.78 5.95
CA GLU A 72 10.64 8.69 4.52
C GLU A 72 9.88 7.53 3.86
N ILE A 73 9.65 7.62 2.54
CA ILE A 73 9.13 6.52 1.73
C ILE A 73 10.16 6.17 0.67
N HIS A 74 10.85 5.05 0.85
CA HIS A 74 11.88 4.56 -0.06
C HIS A 74 11.22 3.86 -1.25
N CYS A 75 11.51 4.31 -2.47
CA CYS A 75 10.95 3.74 -3.70
C CYS A 75 12.02 3.04 -4.53
N ILE A 76 11.84 1.74 -4.79
CA ILE A 76 12.75 0.93 -5.61
C ILE A 76 11.91 0.12 -6.60
N GLY A 77 11.83 0.57 -7.85
CA GLY A 77 10.98 -0.05 -8.86
C GLY A 77 9.52 -0.08 -8.41
N GLU A 78 8.95 -1.26 -8.26
CA GLU A 78 7.56 -1.45 -7.82
C GLU A 78 7.39 -1.46 -6.29
N TYR A 79 8.48 -1.45 -5.53
CA TYR A 79 8.47 -1.54 -4.07
C TYR A 79 8.47 -0.15 -3.46
N GLN A 80 7.65 0.04 -2.43
CA GLN A 80 7.67 1.22 -1.57
C GLN A 80 7.84 0.75 -0.13
N ILE A 81 8.76 1.36 0.61
CA ILE A 81 9.03 1.02 2.01
C ILE A 81 8.87 2.28 2.83
N VAL A 82 7.85 2.29 3.69
CA VAL A 82 7.64 3.38 4.65
C VAL A 82 8.59 3.17 5.81
N GLU A 83 9.48 4.14 6.02
CA GLU A 83 10.27 4.27 7.24
C GLU A 83 9.51 5.19 8.20
N ALA A 84 9.20 4.69 9.40
CA ALA A 84 8.41 5.43 10.37
C ALA A 84 8.94 5.23 11.79
N ILE A 85 8.65 6.19 12.66
CA ILE A 85 8.93 6.11 14.10
C ILE A 85 7.62 5.86 14.86
N LYS A 86 7.58 4.82 15.69
CA LYS A 86 6.44 4.52 16.58
C LYS A 86 6.46 5.39 17.84
N ASP A 87 5.39 5.31 18.62
CA ASP A 87 5.26 6.00 19.91
C ASP A 87 6.34 5.60 20.92
N ASP A 88 6.92 4.40 20.79
CA ASP A 88 8.04 3.93 21.64
C ASP A 88 9.42 4.48 21.20
N GLY A 89 9.44 5.34 20.17
CA GLY A 89 10.64 5.95 19.63
C GLY A 89 11.46 5.03 18.71
N LYS A 90 11.03 3.79 18.48
CA LYS A 90 11.75 2.88 17.59
C LYS A 90 11.34 3.13 16.14
N VAL A 91 12.35 3.08 15.26
CA VAL A 91 12.15 3.09 13.81
C VAL A 91 11.75 1.69 13.36
N HIS A 92 10.78 1.62 12.47
CA HIS A 92 10.40 0.39 11.76
C HIS A 92 10.15 0.68 10.29
N TYR A 93 10.17 -0.39 9.51
CA TYR A 93 10.00 -0.33 8.07
C TYR A 93 8.75 -1.12 7.69
N HIS A 94 7.94 -0.61 6.77
CA HIS A 94 6.68 -1.24 6.38
C HIS A 94 6.55 -1.31 4.86
N GLY A 95 6.30 -2.51 4.35
CA GLY A 95 6.38 -2.80 2.92
C GLY A 95 5.07 -2.54 2.18
N TYR A 96 5.19 -1.99 0.97
CA TYR A 96 4.14 -1.87 -0.04
C TYR A 96 4.68 -2.42 -1.37
N ILE A 97 3.81 -3.08 -2.14
CA ILE A 97 4.13 -3.60 -3.48
C ILE A 97 3.10 -3.04 -4.45
N ASN A 98 3.56 -2.30 -5.46
CA ASN A 98 2.68 -1.57 -6.38
C ASN A 98 1.64 -0.72 -5.62
N TYR A 99 2.11 0.03 -4.62
CA TYR A 99 1.31 0.88 -3.72
C TYR A 99 0.26 0.14 -2.87
N LYS A 100 0.28 -1.20 -2.85
CA LYS A 100 -0.60 -2.01 -2.00
C LYS A 100 0.11 -2.42 -0.74
N ASP A 101 -0.55 -2.15 0.39
CA ASP A 101 -0.06 -2.53 1.69
C ASP A 101 0.16 -4.05 1.79
N THR A 102 1.35 -4.45 2.23
CA THR A 102 1.68 -5.85 2.52
C THR A 102 1.25 -6.30 3.91
N ASN A 103 0.85 -5.37 4.78
CA ASN A 103 0.55 -5.58 6.19
C ASN A 103 1.70 -6.34 6.89
N THR A 104 2.94 -5.94 6.62
CA THR A 104 4.15 -6.56 7.16
C THR A 104 5.17 -5.49 7.53
N SER A 105 5.65 -5.55 8.77
CA SER A 105 6.70 -4.67 9.28
C SER A 105 8.03 -5.42 9.43
N TYR A 106 9.11 -4.68 9.31
CA TYR A 106 10.49 -5.16 9.28
C TYR A 106 11.38 -4.31 10.19
N CYS A 107 12.53 -4.88 10.58
CA CYS A 107 13.51 -4.25 11.48
C CYS A 107 14.51 -3.34 10.75
N SER A 108 14.67 -3.48 9.43
CA SER A 108 15.59 -2.68 8.62
C SER A 108 15.05 -2.46 7.21
N LEU A 109 15.60 -1.46 6.49
CA LEU A 109 15.30 -1.21 5.09
C LEU A 109 15.61 -2.43 4.20
N ASP A 110 16.76 -3.06 4.43
CA ASP A 110 17.20 -4.22 3.63
C ASP A 110 16.28 -5.43 3.84
N SER A 111 15.92 -5.73 5.09
CA SER A 111 14.98 -6.82 5.40
C SER A 111 13.59 -6.54 4.84
N ALA A 112 13.17 -5.27 4.80
CA ALA A 112 11.91 -4.87 4.16
C ALA A 112 11.95 -5.09 2.64
N LEU A 113 13.04 -4.75 1.97
CA LEU A 113 13.17 -4.96 0.53
C LEU A 113 13.17 -6.44 0.17
N VAL A 114 14.00 -7.25 0.85
CA VAL A 114 14.04 -8.72 0.66
C VAL A 114 12.68 -9.33 0.99
N GLY A 115 12.04 -8.87 2.06
CA GLY A 115 10.70 -9.26 2.47
C GLY A 115 9.64 -9.00 1.39
N CYS A 116 9.65 -7.81 0.78
CA CYS A 116 8.74 -7.45 -0.30
C CYS A 116 8.98 -8.29 -1.56
N ILE A 117 10.25 -8.53 -1.92
CA ILE A 117 10.61 -9.40 -3.04
C ILE A 117 10.09 -10.82 -2.80
N GLY A 118 10.38 -11.40 -1.63
CA GLY A 118 9.91 -12.73 -1.27
C GLY A 118 8.38 -12.83 -1.29
N ARG A 119 7.68 -11.85 -0.71
CA ARG A 119 6.21 -11.81 -0.70
C ARG A 119 5.61 -11.71 -2.10
N LYS A 120 6.23 -10.94 -3.01
CA LYS A 120 5.77 -10.86 -4.40
C LYS A 120 5.77 -12.22 -5.08
N HIS A 121 6.81 -13.02 -4.85
CA HIS A 121 7.01 -14.30 -5.55
C HIS A 121 6.35 -15.51 -4.87
N GLU A 122 6.29 -15.54 -3.54
CA GLU A 122 5.75 -16.68 -2.78
C GLU A 122 4.45 -16.37 -2.02
N GLY A 123 4.04 -15.10 -1.95
CA GLY A 123 2.94 -14.66 -1.10
C GLY A 123 3.35 -14.47 0.36
N GLY A 124 2.37 -14.13 1.22
CA GLY A 124 2.61 -13.77 2.63
C GLY A 124 3.08 -14.91 3.54
N ASN A 125 2.92 -16.17 3.11
CA ASN A 125 3.33 -17.36 3.85
C ASN A 125 4.62 -18.01 3.31
N GLY A 126 5.30 -17.33 2.37
CA GLY A 126 6.57 -17.79 1.81
C GLY A 126 7.71 -17.75 2.82
N ASN A 127 8.73 -18.57 2.58
CA ASN A 127 9.92 -18.66 3.43
C ASN A 127 11.20 -18.21 2.71
N ALA A 128 11.17 -17.99 1.40
CA ALA A 128 12.35 -17.59 0.62
C ALA A 128 12.97 -16.31 1.15
N ALA A 129 12.16 -15.31 1.51
CA ALA A 129 12.66 -14.05 2.08
C ALA A 129 13.51 -14.30 3.33
N MET A 130 13.03 -15.16 4.23
CA MET A 130 13.76 -15.55 5.45
C MET A 130 15.08 -16.25 5.10
N TYR A 131 15.08 -17.17 4.12
CA TYR A 131 16.30 -17.85 3.72
C TYR A 131 17.31 -16.91 3.07
N PHE A 132 16.86 -15.98 2.21
CA PHE A 132 17.73 -14.97 1.63
C PHE A 132 18.34 -14.08 2.72
N CYS A 133 17.53 -13.56 3.63
CA CYS A 133 17.98 -12.79 4.80
C CYS A 133 19.06 -13.54 5.59
N LYS A 134 18.85 -14.83 5.89
CA LYS A 134 19.85 -15.68 6.56
C LYS A 134 21.14 -15.86 5.75
N MET A 135 21.04 -16.05 4.44
CA MET A 135 22.21 -16.25 3.56
C MET A 135 23.11 -15.01 3.50
N ILE A 136 22.52 -13.81 3.54
CA ILE A 136 23.24 -12.54 3.44
C ILE A 136 23.50 -11.88 4.80
N GLY A 137 23.13 -12.54 5.90
CA GLY A 137 23.40 -12.07 7.27
C GLY A 137 22.55 -10.88 7.72
N ILE A 138 21.33 -10.73 7.19
CA ILE A 138 20.39 -9.65 7.54
C ILE A 138 19.26 -10.25 8.39
N GLY A 139 19.02 -9.70 9.58
CA GLY A 139 18.00 -10.17 10.53
C GLY A 139 17.82 -9.25 11.71
#